data_AF-A0A257JFU1-F1
#
_entry.id   AF-A0A257JFU1-F1
#
_cell.length_a   1.000
_cell.length_b   1.000
_cell.length_c   1.000
_cell.angle_alpha   90.00
_cell.angle_beta   90.00
_cell.angle_gamma   90.00
#
_symmetry.space_group_name_H-M   'P 1'
#
loop_
_entity.id
_entity.type
_entity.pdbx_description
1 polymer ?
#
loop_
_entity_poly.entity_id
_entity_poly.type
_entity_poly.pdbx_seq_one_letter_code
_entity_poly.pdbx_strand_id
1 'polypeptide(L)'
;TNSRLFDALTLLLLSFMRYDMGDARRLPVLQAQLQQFLLANPKSRRLQRFNQAADALKALLARQLDEAQQTAQALADEALDEDFDLETANVVLSLWTRLPVRDVAAGQQDKMVRGIAMRFCVSKAITEILAASALHHESITKMLRLCHAEITGVAEEAMRLALQGQKRLAVQTLLTQGETTRNARLIEMAGLLLRRHREHIADWDTLHTQATNLQQRYCRPITHIAGIRRSGRSPGGLLLRGQRLGPSMDHGPTLAHHGLS
;
A
#
# COMPACT_ATOMS: atom_id res chain seq x y z
N THR A 1 18.31 10.54 27.52
CA THR A 1 17.80 9.15 27.53
C THR A 1 17.13 8.87 26.20
N ASN A 2 17.91 8.50 25.19
CA ASN A 2 17.40 8.20 23.85
C ASN A 2 16.86 6.75 23.88
N SER A 3 15.59 6.59 24.22
CA SER A 3 14.97 5.26 24.26
C SER A 3 14.95 4.68 22.84
N ARG A 4 15.83 3.70 22.59
CA ARG A 4 15.88 2.90 21.35
C ARG A 4 14.64 1.99 21.17
N LEU A 5 13.60 2.12 21.99
CA LEU A 5 12.53 1.11 22.07
C LEU A 5 11.41 1.29 21.03
N PHE A 6 11.20 2.49 20.49
CA PHE A 6 10.08 2.76 19.59
C PHE A 6 10.52 3.46 18.31
N ASP A 7 10.07 2.94 17.16
CA ASP A 7 10.18 3.62 15.87
C ASP A 7 9.08 4.67 15.71
N ALA A 8 9.20 5.51 14.67
CA ALA A 8 8.25 6.60 14.43
C ALA A 8 6.82 6.11 14.21
N LEU A 9 6.62 4.95 13.55
CA LEU A 9 5.29 4.39 13.39
C LEU A 9 4.67 4.00 14.73
N THR A 10 5.43 3.32 15.59
CA THR A 10 4.96 2.91 16.91
C THR A 10 4.58 4.12 17.76
N LEU A 11 5.36 5.20 17.70
CA LEU A 11 5.03 6.46 18.38
C LEU A 11 3.73 7.09 17.86
N LEU A 12 3.48 7.04 16.55
CA LEU A 12 2.23 7.50 15.97
C LEU A 12 1.03 6.63 16.38
N LEU A 13 1.18 5.30 16.36
CA LEU A 13 0.12 4.39 16.83
C LEU A 13 -0.18 4.59 18.32
N LEU A 14 0.85 4.83 19.14
CA LEU A 14 0.68 5.23 20.54
C LEU A 14 -0.06 6.57 20.65
N SER A 15 0.19 7.50 19.74
CA SER A 15 -0.51 8.80 19.70
C SER A 15 -2.01 8.62 19.44
N PHE A 16 -2.39 7.75 18.51
CA PHE A 16 -3.80 7.37 18.29
C PHE A 16 -4.43 6.77 19.54
N MET A 17 -3.77 5.82 20.20
CA MET A 17 -4.30 5.22 21.43
C MET A 17 -4.45 6.25 22.56
N ARG A 18 -3.50 7.19 22.70
CA ARG A 18 -3.60 8.26 23.71
C ARG A 18 -4.74 9.22 23.43
N TYR A 19 -4.95 9.56 22.16
CA TYR A 19 -6.12 10.31 21.74
C TYR A 19 -7.43 9.61 22.14
N ASP A 20 -7.56 8.32 21.82
CA ASP A 20 -8.78 7.54 22.12
C ASP A 20 -9.06 7.46 23.63
N MET A 21 -8.00 7.45 24.45
CA MET A 21 -8.09 7.48 25.92
C MET A 21 -8.36 8.89 26.49
N GLY A 22 -8.37 9.95 25.67
CA GLY A 22 -8.48 11.33 26.13
C GLY A 22 -7.25 11.84 26.90
N ASP A 23 -6.09 11.20 26.74
CA ASP A 23 -4.88 11.50 27.50
C ASP A 23 -4.10 12.70 26.92
N ALA A 24 -4.63 13.89 27.17
CA ALA A 24 -4.06 15.16 26.72
C ALA A 24 -2.66 15.46 27.29
N ARG A 25 -2.24 14.76 28.35
CA ARG A 25 -0.92 14.98 28.97
C ARG A 25 0.19 14.23 28.24
N ARG A 26 -0.07 13.02 27.77
CA ARG A 26 0.96 12.18 27.15
C ARG A 26 1.10 12.37 25.64
N LEU A 27 0.05 12.84 24.95
CA LEU A 27 0.10 13.07 23.52
C LEU A 27 1.21 14.08 23.09
N PRO A 28 1.40 15.23 23.78
CA PRO A 28 2.48 16.16 23.45
C PRO A 28 3.89 15.54 23.59
N VAL A 29 4.07 14.61 24.54
CA VAL A 29 5.36 13.92 24.72
C VAL A 29 5.68 13.03 23.53
N LEU A 30 4.69 12.29 23.02
CA LEU A 30 4.85 11.44 21.83
C LEU A 30 5.08 12.29 20.58
N GLN A 31 4.36 13.41 20.45
CA GLN A 31 4.58 14.37 19.36
C GLN A 31 6.02 14.91 19.37
N ALA A 32 6.53 15.34 20.53
CA ALA A 32 7.89 15.85 20.63
C ALA A 32 8.94 14.80 20.21
N GLN A 33 8.71 13.51 20.51
CA GLN A 33 9.58 12.43 20.05
C GLN A 33 9.50 12.23 18.53
N LEU A 34 8.29 12.25 17.94
CA LEU A 34 8.12 12.23 16.48
C LEU A 34 8.81 13.40 15.79
N GLN A 35 8.79 14.58 16.42
CA GLN A 35 9.46 15.77 15.90
C GLN A 35 10.98 15.60 15.92
N GLN A 36 11.55 14.94 16.93
CA GLN A 36 12.99 14.62 16.93
C GLN A 36 13.38 13.69 15.78
N PHE A 37 12.56 12.70 15.43
CA PHE A 37 12.78 11.87 14.23
C PHE A 37 12.78 12.70 12.95
N LEU A 38 11.84 13.64 12.83
CA LEU A 38 11.75 14.54 11.68
C LEU A 38 12.92 15.51 11.61
N LEU A 39 13.34 16.11 12.73
CA LEU A 39 14.51 16.99 12.77
C LEU A 39 15.79 16.27 12.35
N ALA A 40 15.92 14.98 12.72
CA ALA A 40 17.03 14.15 12.26
C ALA A 40 16.95 13.80 10.76
N ASN A 41 15.74 13.78 10.17
CA ASN A 41 15.53 13.43 8.77
C ASN A 41 14.49 14.37 8.09
N PRO A 42 14.79 15.67 7.90
CA PRO A 42 13.78 16.66 7.53
C PRO A 42 13.14 16.42 6.16
N LYS A 43 13.86 15.74 5.26
CA LYS A 43 13.41 15.42 3.90
C LYS A 43 12.49 14.19 3.83
N SER A 44 12.29 13.48 4.94
CA SER A 44 11.44 12.28 4.96
C SER A 44 9.96 12.68 4.94
N ARG A 45 9.33 12.56 3.78
CA ARG A 45 7.88 12.80 3.61
C ARG A 45 7.03 11.94 4.54
N ARG A 46 7.41 10.67 4.73
CA ARG A 46 6.77 9.79 5.71
C ARG A 46 6.78 10.36 7.13
N LEU A 47 7.92 10.88 7.60
CA LEU A 47 8.01 11.47 8.94
C LEU A 47 7.26 12.80 9.05
N GLN A 48 7.21 13.58 7.97
CA GLN A 48 6.38 14.79 7.90
C GLN A 48 4.90 14.42 8.09
N ARG A 49 4.40 13.43 7.35
CA ARG A 49 3.02 12.94 7.47
C ARG A 49 2.70 12.41 8.86
N PHE A 50 3.63 11.68 9.48
CA PHE A 50 3.44 11.17 10.84
C PHE A 50 3.37 12.29 11.87
N ASN A 51 4.19 13.34 11.74
CA ASN A 51 4.12 14.52 12.60
C ASN A 51 2.79 15.26 12.39
N GLN A 52 2.41 15.52 11.13
CA GLN A 52 1.13 16.16 10.81
C GLN A 52 -0.08 15.38 11.37
N ALA A 53 -0.07 14.05 11.27
CA ALA A 53 -1.12 13.22 11.86
C ALA A 53 -1.16 13.34 13.40
N ALA A 54 0.00 13.35 14.06
CA ALA A 54 0.07 13.56 15.51
C ALA A 54 -0.39 14.97 15.93
N ASP A 55 -0.06 15.99 15.15
CA ASP A 55 -0.54 17.37 15.35
C ASP A 55 -2.06 17.47 15.18
N ALA A 56 -2.63 16.80 14.18
CA ALA A 56 -4.08 16.75 14.00
C ALA A 56 -4.78 16.08 15.19
N LEU A 57 -4.22 15.01 15.76
CA LEU A 57 -4.75 14.38 16.98
C LEU A 57 -4.69 15.34 18.18
N LYS A 58 -3.64 16.15 18.29
CA LYS A 58 -3.51 17.17 19.35
C LYS A 58 -4.56 18.27 19.18
N ALA A 59 -4.75 18.76 17.96
CA ALA A 59 -5.79 19.73 17.62
C ALA A 59 -7.19 19.19 17.96
N LEU A 60 -7.46 17.92 17.66
CA LEU A 60 -8.73 17.27 18.04
C LEU A 60 -8.94 17.23 19.56
N LEU A 61 -7.92 16.91 20.37
CA LEU A 61 -8.04 16.97 21.85
C LEU A 61 -8.27 18.39 22.34
N ALA A 62 -7.63 19.37 21.71
CA ALA A 62 -7.79 20.79 22.00
C ALA A 62 -9.09 21.40 21.46
N ARG A 63 -9.96 20.60 20.82
CA ARG A 63 -11.20 21.04 20.15
C ARG A 63 -10.98 22.06 19.01
N GLN A 64 -9.79 22.06 18.43
CA GLN A 64 -9.43 22.84 17.24
C GLN A 64 -9.81 22.03 15.98
N LEU A 65 -11.13 21.91 15.74
CA LEU A 65 -11.66 20.99 14.72
C LEU A 65 -11.28 21.42 13.29
N ASP A 66 -11.28 22.73 13.01
CA ASP A 66 -10.90 23.26 11.71
C ASP A 66 -9.45 22.90 11.34
N GLU A 67 -8.52 23.07 12.29
CA GLU A 67 -7.10 22.75 12.09
C GLU A 67 -6.90 21.25 11.87
N ALA A 68 -7.57 20.41 12.67
CA ALA A 68 -7.52 18.97 12.52
C ALA A 68 -8.07 18.51 11.16
N GLN A 69 -9.19 19.07 10.72
CA GLN A 69 -9.81 18.75 9.43
C GLN A 69 -8.94 19.21 8.26
N GLN A 70 -8.39 20.43 8.31
CA GLN A 70 -7.47 20.93 7.28
C GLN A 70 -6.24 20.03 7.15
N THR A 71 -5.69 19.59 8.28
CA THR A 71 -4.53 18.69 8.30
C THR A 71 -4.88 17.30 7.76
N ALA A 72 -6.01 16.74 8.17
CA ALA A 72 -6.50 15.46 7.68
C ALA A 72 -6.80 15.50 6.17
N GLN A 73 -7.29 16.63 5.67
CA GLN A 73 -7.53 16.86 4.25
C GLN A 73 -6.23 16.97 3.46
N ALA A 74 -5.27 17.77 3.94
CA ALA A 74 -3.98 17.92 3.29
C ALA A 74 -3.27 16.56 3.16
N LEU A 75 -3.31 15.73 4.20
CA LEU A 75 -2.78 14.36 4.15
C LEU A 75 -3.52 13.47 3.14
N ALA A 76 -4.84 13.64 3.01
CA ALA A 76 -5.64 12.90 2.04
C ALA A 76 -5.36 13.31 0.59
N ASP A 77 -5.08 14.59 0.34
CA ASP A 77 -4.77 15.10 -1.01
C ASP A 77 -3.46 14.52 -1.56
N GLU A 78 -2.55 14.10 -0.68
CA GLU A 78 -1.31 13.39 -1.04
C GLU A 78 -1.55 11.91 -1.41
N ALA A 79 -2.78 11.39 -1.39
CA ALA A 79 -3.09 9.98 -1.66
C ALA A 79 -2.66 9.50 -3.05
N LEU A 80 -2.23 10.41 -3.92
CA LEU A 80 -1.77 10.20 -5.28
C LEU A 80 -0.25 10.46 -5.44
N ASP A 81 0.46 10.83 -4.38
CA ASP A 81 1.91 10.96 -4.40
C ASP A 81 2.59 9.59 -4.52
N GLU A 82 3.71 9.49 -5.22
CA GLU A 82 4.41 8.21 -5.45
C GLU A 82 4.86 7.53 -4.16
N ASP A 83 5.24 8.32 -3.16
CA ASP A 83 5.71 7.86 -1.85
C ASP A 83 4.59 7.71 -0.81
N PHE A 84 3.33 7.95 -1.19
CA PHE A 84 2.18 7.67 -0.34
C PHE A 84 1.97 6.15 -0.33
N ASP A 85 2.24 5.52 0.81
CA ASP A 85 2.21 4.07 0.97
C ASP A 85 0.96 3.59 1.74
N LEU A 86 0.84 2.28 1.88
CA LEU A 86 -0.28 1.66 2.56
C LEU A 86 -0.34 2.02 4.06
N GLU A 87 0.81 2.24 4.70
CA GLU A 87 0.82 2.67 6.11
C GLU A 87 0.26 4.08 6.25
N THR A 88 0.64 4.98 5.35
CA THR A 88 0.08 6.33 5.26
C THR A 88 -1.43 6.28 5.01
N ALA A 89 -1.90 5.42 4.09
CA ALA A 89 -3.33 5.21 3.87
C ALA A 89 -4.09 4.80 5.14
N ASN A 90 -3.54 3.86 5.91
CA ASN A 90 -4.14 3.42 7.17
C ASN A 90 -4.14 4.53 8.23
N VAL A 91 -3.07 5.34 8.31
CA VAL A 91 -2.99 6.50 9.20
C VAL A 91 -4.06 7.53 8.85
N VAL A 92 -4.21 7.88 7.56
CA VAL A 92 -5.22 8.85 7.11
C VAL A 92 -6.62 8.33 7.41
N LEU A 93 -6.95 7.09 7.06
CA LEU A 93 -8.25 6.50 7.40
C LEU A 93 -8.52 6.54 8.90
N SER A 94 -7.52 6.19 9.72
CA SER A 94 -7.62 6.22 11.18
C SER A 94 -7.84 7.64 11.71
N LEU A 95 -7.20 8.65 11.13
CA LEU A 95 -7.40 10.04 11.53
C LEU A 95 -8.82 10.52 11.19
N TRP A 96 -9.29 10.20 9.99
CA TRP A 96 -10.61 10.62 9.52
C TRP A 96 -11.76 9.99 10.31
N THR A 97 -11.60 8.79 10.85
CA THR A 97 -12.64 8.17 11.72
C THR A 97 -12.82 8.89 13.05
N ARG A 98 -11.87 9.77 13.41
CA ARG A 98 -11.90 10.58 14.63
C ARG A 98 -12.38 12.01 14.39
N LEU A 99 -12.59 12.41 13.13
CA LEU A 99 -13.22 13.69 12.81
C LEU A 99 -14.73 13.60 13.11
N PRO A 100 -15.33 14.61 13.77
CA PRO A 100 -16.76 14.61 13.96
C PRO A 100 -17.48 14.81 12.63
N VAL A 101 -18.37 13.88 12.27
CA VAL A 101 -19.07 13.85 10.96
C VAL A 101 -19.78 15.17 10.62
N ARG A 102 -20.36 15.85 11.62
CA ARG A 102 -21.06 17.13 11.42
C ARG A 102 -20.15 18.28 10.96
N ASP A 103 -18.86 18.18 11.26
CA ASP A 103 -17.86 19.21 10.99
C ASP A 103 -17.18 18.94 9.63
N VAL A 104 -17.29 17.71 9.12
CA VAL A 104 -16.80 17.33 7.79
C VAL A 104 -17.78 17.78 6.70
N ALA A 105 -17.25 18.51 5.70
CA ALA A 105 -18.04 18.93 4.54
C ALA A 105 -18.68 17.74 3.81
N ALA A 106 -19.93 17.92 3.35
CA ALA A 106 -20.70 16.87 2.69
C ALA A 106 -19.93 16.23 1.52
N GLY A 107 -19.84 14.90 1.51
CA GLY A 107 -19.14 14.12 0.48
C GLY A 107 -17.61 14.18 0.54
N GLN A 108 -17.01 14.95 1.45
CA GLN A 108 -15.55 15.04 1.53
C GLN A 108 -14.91 13.74 2.02
N GLN A 109 -15.49 13.12 3.05
CA GLN A 109 -15.08 11.81 3.54
C GLN A 109 -15.18 10.75 2.44
N ASP A 110 -16.27 10.76 1.66
CA ASP A 110 -16.49 9.82 0.56
C ASP A 110 -15.43 9.97 -0.53
N LYS A 111 -15.12 11.21 -0.94
CA LYS A 111 -14.07 11.48 -1.92
C LYS A 111 -12.71 10.98 -1.45
N MET A 112 -12.34 11.27 -0.20
CA MET A 112 -11.09 10.82 0.40
C MET A 112 -11.01 9.30 0.44
N VAL A 113 -12.03 8.63 1.02
CA VAL A 113 -12.02 7.17 1.19
C VAL A 113 -11.95 6.50 -0.18
N ARG A 114 -12.71 6.97 -1.16
CA ARG A 114 -12.66 6.45 -2.53
C ARG A 114 -11.28 6.62 -3.15
N GLY A 115 -10.63 7.77 -3.00
CA GLY A 115 -9.28 8.01 -3.52
C GLY A 115 -8.26 7.00 -2.99
N ILE A 116 -8.26 6.77 -1.67
CA ILE A 116 -7.42 5.76 -1.02
C ILE A 116 -7.79 4.35 -1.49
N ALA A 117 -9.09 4.02 -1.49
CA ALA A 117 -9.58 2.69 -1.79
C ALA A 117 -9.25 2.27 -3.23
N MET A 118 -9.49 3.15 -4.20
CA MET A 118 -9.19 2.88 -5.61
C MET A 118 -7.70 2.62 -5.84
N ARG A 119 -6.82 3.25 -5.08
CA ARG A 119 -5.37 3.01 -5.15
C ARG A 119 -4.94 1.71 -4.46
N PHE A 120 -5.42 1.46 -3.25
CA PHE A 120 -4.83 0.43 -2.36
C PHE A 120 -5.64 -0.86 -2.23
N CYS A 121 -6.89 -0.91 -2.68
CA CYS A 121 -7.70 -2.14 -2.71
C CYS A 121 -7.23 -3.08 -3.84
N VAL A 122 -6.02 -3.62 -3.68
CA VAL A 122 -5.36 -4.54 -4.63
C VAL A 122 -5.68 -6.01 -4.34
N SER A 123 -6.21 -6.32 -3.15
CA SER A 123 -6.67 -7.65 -2.78
C SER A 123 -7.65 -7.59 -1.61
N LYS A 124 -8.37 -8.70 -1.36
CA LYS A 124 -9.25 -8.84 -0.20
C LYS A 124 -8.50 -8.61 1.11
N ALA A 125 -7.30 -9.18 1.25
CA ALA A 125 -6.50 -9.04 2.47
C ALA A 125 -6.13 -7.58 2.77
N ILE A 126 -5.68 -6.82 1.77
CA ILE A 126 -5.33 -5.40 1.95
C ILE A 126 -6.59 -4.57 2.22
N THR A 127 -7.71 -4.90 1.57
CA THR A 127 -9.00 -4.23 1.80
C THR A 127 -9.47 -4.40 3.24
N GLU A 128 -9.35 -5.60 3.81
CA GLU A 128 -9.73 -5.82 5.22
C GLU A 128 -8.76 -5.17 6.21
N ILE A 129 -7.47 -5.00 5.86
CA ILE A 129 -6.53 -4.19 6.66
C ILE A 129 -6.99 -2.73 6.70
N LEU A 130 -7.30 -2.14 5.55
CA LEU A 130 -7.83 -0.76 5.48
C LEU A 130 -9.15 -0.63 6.25
N ALA A 131 -10.02 -1.63 6.14
CA ALA A 131 -11.28 -1.65 6.88
C ALA A 131 -11.08 -1.73 8.40
N ALA A 132 -10.07 -2.46 8.87
CA ALA A 132 -9.73 -2.51 10.29
C ALA A 132 -9.26 -1.14 10.81
N SER A 133 -8.52 -0.37 10.01
CA SER A 133 -8.15 1.01 10.35
C SER A 133 -9.33 1.98 10.40
N ALA A 134 -10.48 1.60 9.84
CA ALA A 134 -11.70 2.40 9.92
C ALA A 134 -12.46 2.25 11.26
N LEU A 135 -11.96 1.48 12.23
CA LEU A 135 -12.55 1.34 13.59
C LEU A 135 -14.07 1.07 13.60
N HIS A 136 -14.54 0.16 12.74
CA HIS A 136 -15.97 -0.17 12.58
C HIS A 136 -16.86 0.95 12.01
N HIS A 137 -16.29 2.01 11.43
CA HIS A 137 -17.06 3.03 10.72
C HIS A 137 -17.71 2.44 9.46
N GLU A 138 -18.97 2.00 9.57
CA GLU A 138 -19.62 1.17 8.56
C GLU A 138 -19.62 1.78 7.15
N SER A 139 -19.85 3.09 7.02
CA SER A 139 -19.86 3.75 5.70
C SER A 139 -18.48 3.67 5.01
N ILE A 140 -17.40 3.90 5.75
CA ILE A 140 -16.02 3.78 5.24
C ILE A 140 -15.74 2.33 4.84
N THR A 141 -16.06 1.37 5.72
CA THR A 141 -15.85 -0.06 5.44
C THR A 141 -16.62 -0.53 4.20
N LYS A 142 -17.89 -0.11 4.05
CA LYS A 142 -18.71 -0.40 2.86
C LYS A 142 -18.07 0.19 1.61
N MET A 143 -17.61 1.44 1.65
CA MET A 143 -16.97 2.09 0.51
C MET A 143 -15.66 1.42 0.09
N LEU A 144 -14.81 1.02 1.05
CA LEU A 144 -13.58 0.28 0.76
C LEU A 144 -13.88 -1.02 -0.01
N ARG A 145 -14.90 -1.77 0.43
CA ARG A 145 -15.32 -3.02 -0.22
C ARG A 145 -15.93 -2.79 -1.60
N LEU A 146 -16.71 -1.72 -1.78
CA LEU A 146 -17.25 -1.33 -3.09
C LEU A 146 -16.14 -0.99 -4.08
N CYS A 147 -15.15 -0.20 -3.67
CA CYS A 147 -14.01 0.14 -4.54
C CYS A 147 -13.16 -1.09 -4.88
N HIS A 148 -12.99 -2.03 -3.94
CA HIS A 148 -12.33 -3.30 -4.24
C HIS A 148 -13.09 -4.13 -5.29
N ALA A 149 -14.43 -4.13 -5.23
CA ALA A 149 -15.26 -4.77 -6.25
C ALA A 149 -15.13 -4.06 -7.60
N GLU A 150 -15.09 -2.72 -7.63
CA GLU A 150 -14.86 -1.93 -8.85
C GLU A 150 -13.52 -2.27 -9.52
N ILE A 151 -12.42 -2.29 -8.76
CA ILE A 151 -11.09 -2.70 -9.27
C ILE A 151 -11.10 -4.14 -9.78
N THR A 152 -11.85 -5.03 -9.11
CA THR A 152 -12.00 -6.42 -9.56
C THR A 152 -12.77 -6.50 -10.88
N GLY A 153 -13.85 -5.72 -11.03
CA GLY A 153 -14.62 -5.65 -12.27
C GLY A 153 -13.79 -5.14 -13.45
N VAL A 154 -12.95 -4.12 -13.25
CA VAL A 154 -11.99 -3.65 -14.28
C VAL A 154 -11.05 -4.77 -14.71
N ALA A 155 -10.55 -5.54 -13.75
CA ALA A 155 -9.64 -6.65 -14.03
C ALA A 155 -10.33 -7.76 -14.83
N GLU A 156 -11.54 -8.15 -14.44
CA GLU A 156 -12.34 -9.17 -15.10
C GLU A 156 -12.72 -8.76 -16.53
N GLU A 157 -13.10 -7.49 -16.73
CA GLU A 157 -13.42 -6.96 -18.05
C GLU A 157 -12.22 -7.02 -18.99
N ALA A 158 -11.04 -6.60 -18.54
CA ALA A 158 -9.83 -6.71 -19.35
C ALA A 158 -9.50 -8.17 -19.71
N MET A 159 -9.69 -9.10 -18.78
CA MET A 159 -9.51 -10.54 -19.06
C MET A 159 -10.51 -11.05 -20.10
N ARG A 160 -11.78 -10.61 -20.03
CA ARG A 160 -12.80 -10.93 -21.03
C ARG A 160 -12.39 -10.45 -22.43
N LEU A 161 -11.93 -9.20 -22.55
CA LEU A 161 -11.42 -8.64 -23.80
C LEU A 161 -10.24 -9.46 -24.36
N ALA A 162 -9.30 -9.85 -23.50
CA ALA A 162 -8.15 -10.67 -23.91
C ALA A 162 -8.59 -12.04 -24.45
N LEU A 163 -9.57 -12.70 -23.81
CA LEU A 163 -10.14 -13.98 -24.25
C LEU A 163 -10.89 -13.86 -25.58
N GLN A 164 -11.53 -12.72 -25.86
CA GLN A 164 -12.19 -12.42 -27.13
C GLN A 164 -11.21 -12.04 -28.25
N GLY A 165 -9.91 -12.13 -28.02
CA GLY A 165 -8.87 -11.80 -29.00
C GLY A 165 -8.47 -10.32 -29.00
N GLN A 166 -9.16 -9.45 -28.26
CA GLN A 166 -8.91 -8.01 -28.16
C GLN A 166 -7.78 -7.69 -27.17
N LYS A 167 -6.64 -8.36 -27.30
CA LYS A 167 -5.52 -8.34 -26.33
C LYS A 167 -4.93 -6.94 -26.12
N ARG A 168 -4.81 -6.16 -27.19
CA ARG A 168 -4.34 -4.78 -27.12
C ARG A 168 -5.27 -3.90 -26.28
N LEU A 169 -6.58 -3.98 -26.52
CA LEU A 169 -7.58 -3.20 -25.78
C LEU A 169 -7.63 -3.60 -24.30
N ALA A 170 -7.48 -4.90 -24.00
CA ALA A 170 -7.36 -5.39 -22.63
C ALA A 170 -6.20 -4.74 -21.88
N VAL A 171 -5.00 -4.73 -22.48
CA VAL A 171 -3.82 -4.10 -21.87
C VAL A 171 -4.01 -2.59 -21.71
N GLN A 172 -4.53 -1.91 -22.73
CA GLN A 172 -4.79 -0.46 -22.67
C GLN A 172 -5.77 -0.11 -21.54
N THR A 173 -6.87 -0.86 -21.42
CA THR A 173 -7.86 -0.68 -20.35
C THR A 173 -7.20 -0.75 -18.97
N LEU A 174 -6.32 -1.73 -18.75
CA LEU A 174 -5.61 -1.89 -17.49
C LEU A 174 -4.58 -0.80 -17.23
N LEU A 175 -3.85 -0.36 -18.26
CA LEU A 175 -2.87 0.71 -18.13
C LEU A 175 -3.56 2.05 -17.84
N THR A 176 -4.63 2.39 -18.56
CA THR A 176 -5.38 3.64 -18.33
C THR A 176 -5.99 3.68 -16.93
N GLN A 177 -6.62 2.58 -16.50
CA GLN A 177 -7.21 2.50 -15.16
C GLN A 177 -6.13 2.45 -14.07
N GLY A 178 -5.07 1.68 -14.30
CA GLY A 178 -3.91 1.59 -13.42
C GLY A 178 -3.19 2.93 -13.24
N GLU A 179 -3.05 3.74 -14.29
CA GLU A 179 -2.45 5.08 -14.25
C GLU A 179 -3.34 6.08 -13.51
N THR A 180 -4.63 6.09 -13.80
CA THR A 180 -5.61 6.99 -13.16
C THR A 180 -5.69 6.73 -11.66
N THR A 181 -5.76 5.45 -11.26
CA THR A 181 -5.96 5.04 -9.86
C THR A 181 -4.65 4.79 -9.12
N ARG A 182 -3.53 4.66 -9.83
CA ARG A 182 -2.24 4.17 -9.33
C ARG A 182 -2.33 2.78 -8.69
N ASN A 183 -3.33 1.98 -9.09
CA ASN A 183 -3.59 0.67 -8.50
C ASN A 183 -2.60 -0.38 -9.01
N ALA A 184 -1.74 -0.87 -8.13
CA ALA A 184 -0.68 -1.80 -8.47
C ALA A 184 -1.20 -3.12 -9.09
N ARG A 185 -2.37 -3.63 -8.69
CA ARG A 185 -2.93 -4.87 -9.26
C ARG A 185 -3.19 -4.73 -10.75
N LEU A 186 -3.79 -3.61 -11.17
CA LEU A 186 -4.10 -3.35 -12.58
C LEU A 186 -2.82 -3.18 -13.41
N ILE A 187 -1.86 -2.44 -12.87
CA ILE A 187 -0.56 -2.19 -13.51
C ILE A 187 0.26 -3.49 -13.67
N GLU A 188 0.32 -4.32 -12.62
CA GLU A 188 1.01 -5.61 -12.67
C GLU A 188 0.35 -6.55 -13.69
N MET A 189 -0.99 -6.62 -13.69
CA MET A 189 -1.74 -7.47 -14.60
C MET A 189 -1.61 -7.02 -16.06
N ALA A 190 -1.57 -5.71 -16.32
CA ALA A 190 -1.28 -5.17 -17.65
C ALA A 190 0.07 -5.68 -18.16
N GLY A 191 1.12 -5.61 -17.33
CA GLY A 191 2.45 -6.11 -17.68
C GLY A 191 2.49 -7.62 -17.91
N LEU A 192 1.71 -8.41 -17.15
CA LEU A 192 1.59 -9.85 -17.36
C LEU A 192 0.89 -10.20 -18.69
N LEU A 193 -0.24 -9.56 -18.99
CA LEU A 193 -0.96 -9.77 -20.25
C LEU A 193 -0.13 -9.33 -21.45
N LEU A 194 0.55 -8.19 -21.34
CA LEU A 194 1.39 -7.66 -22.40
C LEU A 194 2.55 -8.61 -22.72
N ARG A 195 3.24 -9.16 -21.72
CA ARG A 195 4.27 -10.19 -21.93
C ARG A 195 3.71 -11.47 -22.54
N ARG A 196 2.53 -11.91 -22.08
CA ARG A 196 1.88 -13.13 -22.57
C ARG A 196 1.45 -13.06 -24.04
N HIS A 197 1.06 -11.87 -24.51
CA HIS A 197 0.49 -11.69 -25.85
C HIS A 197 1.38 -10.86 -26.79
N ARG A 198 2.71 -10.92 -26.59
CA ARG A 198 3.69 -10.13 -27.35
C ARG A 198 3.49 -10.17 -28.86
N GLU A 199 3.31 -11.35 -29.42
CA GLU A 199 3.18 -11.56 -30.88
C GLU A 199 1.86 -11.03 -31.48
N HIS A 200 0.89 -10.66 -30.64
CA HIS A 200 -0.44 -10.23 -31.07
C HIS A 200 -0.72 -8.75 -30.82
N ILE A 201 0.30 -7.97 -30.43
CA ILE A 201 0.18 -6.56 -30.09
C ILE A 201 1.18 -5.78 -30.94
N ALA A 202 0.69 -5.01 -31.91
CA ALA A 202 1.54 -4.30 -32.86
C ALA A 202 2.40 -3.19 -32.22
N ASP A 203 1.88 -2.49 -31.21
CA ASP A 203 2.53 -1.41 -30.46
C ASP A 203 3.13 -1.89 -29.13
N TRP A 204 3.58 -3.14 -29.09
CA TRP A 204 4.00 -3.78 -27.85
C TRP A 204 5.06 -2.98 -27.10
N ASP A 205 6.08 -2.46 -27.81
CA ASP A 205 7.19 -1.73 -27.19
C ASP A 205 6.69 -0.47 -26.47
N THR A 206 5.78 0.29 -27.08
CA THR A 206 5.19 1.50 -26.48
C THR A 206 4.43 1.17 -25.20
N LEU A 207 3.54 0.17 -25.26
CA LEU A 207 2.77 -0.27 -24.08
C LEU A 207 3.68 -0.87 -23.02
N HIS A 208 4.80 -1.49 -23.41
CA HIS A 208 5.74 -2.12 -22.50
C HIS A 208 6.55 -1.08 -21.73
N THR A 209 7.00 -0.03 -22.41
CA THR A 209 7.63 1.13 -21.76
C THR A 209 6.67 1.79 -20.78
N GLN A 210 5.42 2.03 -21.17
CA GLN A 210 4.41 2.61 -20.26
C GLN A 210 4.18 1.73 -19.03
N ALA A 211 3.94 0.43 -19.22
CA ALA A 211 3.74 -0.53 -18.13
C ALA A 211 4.94 -0.55 -17.18
N THR A 212 6.16 -0.57 -17.72
CA THR A 212 7.40 -0.60 -16.94
C THR A 212 7.56 0.68 -16.11
N ASN A 213 7.31 1.85 -16.70
CA ASN A 213 7.35 3.13 -16.00
C ASN A 213 6.35 3.16 -14.83
N LEU A 214 5.11 2.72 -15.06
CA LEU A 214 4.09 2.64 -14.00
C LEU A 214 4.47 1.62 -12.91
N GLN A 215 5.05 0.48 -13.27
CA GLN A 215 5.52 -0.53 -12.32
C GLN A 215 6.63 0.01 -11.41
N GLN A 216 7.60 0.72 -11.97
CA GLN A 216 8.71 1.32 -11.21
C GLN A 216 8.23 2.39 -10.21
N ARG A 217 7.19 3.15 -10.59
CA ARG A 217 6.63 4.23 -9.77
C ARG A 217 5.70 3.71 -8.68
N TYR A 218 4.81 2.77 -8.99
CA TYR A 218 3.66 2.44 -8.13
C TYR A 218 3.61 0.99 -7.64
N CYS A 219 4.35 0.06 -8.25
CA CYS A 219 4.32 -1.37 -7.88
C CYS A 219 5.50 -1.77 -6.99
N ARG A 220 6.12 -0.81 -6.30
CA ARG A 220 7.20 -1.11 -5.35
C ARG A 220 6.65 -2.06 -4.27
N PRO A 221 7.45 -3.05 -3.82
CA PRO A 221 7.01 -3.98 -2.80
C PRO A 221 6.44 -3.22 -1.59
N ILE A 222 5.25 -3.62 -1.15
CA ILE A 222 4.69 -3.21 0.15
C ILE A 222 5.55 -3.90 1.22
N THR A 223 6.78 -3.44 1.42
CA THR A 223 7.76 -4.08 2.29
C THR A 223 7.74 -3.56 3.72
N HIS A 224 6.74 -2.75 4.09
CA HIS A 224 6.81 -2.06 5.38
C HIS A 224 5.55 -2.12 6.24
N ILE A 225 4.52 -2.94 5.92
CA ILE A 225 3.60 -3.32 7.01
C ILE A 225 4.43 -4.16 7.98
N ALA A 226 4.64 -3.64 9.19
CA ALA A 226 5.34 -4.30 10.29
C ALA A 226 5.03 -5.81 10.32
N GLY A 227 5.96 -6.63 9.83
CA GLY A 227 5.89 -8.09 9.87
C GLY A 227 5.27 -8.82 8.66
N ILE A 228 4.59 -8.15 7.72
CA ILE A 228 4.04 -8.81 6.51
C ILE A 228 4.98 -8.56 5.33
N ARG A 229 6.08 -9.32 5.25
CA ARG A 229 6.75 -9.49 3.96
C ARG A 229 5.77 -10.25 3.06
N ARG A 230 5.42 -9.70 1.90
CA ARG A 230 5.00 -10.54 0.77
C ARG A 230 6.22 -11.39 0.37
N SER A 231 6.48 -12.47 1.10
CA SER A 231 7.33 -13.54 0.62
C SER A 231 6.68 -14.04 -0.67
N GLY A 232 7.46 -14.05 -1.75
CA GLY A 232 7.02 -14.29 -3.11
C GLY A 232 6.19 -15.55 -3.24
N ARG A 233 4.87 -15.39 -3.37
CA ARG A 233 3.99 -16.44 -3.85
C ARG A 233 3.96 -16.36 -5.37
N SER A 234 4.70 -17.23 -6.04
CA SER A 234 4.34 -17.64 -7.39
C SER A 234 3.00 -18.38 -7.32
N PRO A 235 2.07 -18.18 -8.28
CA PRO A 235 0.85 -18.97 -8.35
C PRO A 235 1.20 -20.46 -8.44
N GLY A 236 0.71 -21.28 -7.49
CA GLY A 236 0.91 -22.73 -7.48
C GLY A 236 2.14 -23.27 -6.74
N GLY A 237 2.97 -22.43 -6.13
CA GLY A 237 4.13 -22.90 -5.36
C GLY A 237 3.79 -23.26 -3.90
N LEU A 238 3.91 -24.54 -3.53
CA LEU A 238 3.86 -24.99 -2.15
C LEU A 238 5.28 -24.93 -1.55
N LEU A 239 5.53 -24.03 -0.59
CA LEU A 239 6.81 -24.00 0.12
C LEU A 239 6.75 -24.94 1.32
N LEU A 240 7.33 -26.14 1.17
CA LEU A 240 7.56 -27.05 2.29
C LEU A 240 8.75 -26.53 3.11
N ARG A 241 8.47 -26.21 4.38
CA ARG A 241 9.46 -25.68 5.32
C ARG A 241 10.31 -26.84 5.86
N GLY A 242 11.53 -27.06 5.35
CA GLY A 242 12.40 -28.06 6.00
C GLY A 242 13.65 -28.60 5.31
N GLN A 243 14.03 -28.22 4.08
CA GLN A 243 15.28 -28.75 3.49
C GLN A 243 16.36 -27.67 3.36
N ARG A 244 17.36 -27.75 4.26
CA ARG A 244 18.69 -27.21 3.98
C ARG A 244 19.29 -28.06 2.86
N LEU A 245 19.38 -27.52 1.65
CA LEU A 245 20.34 -28.02 0.66
C LEU A 245 21.72 -27.50 1.07
N GLY A 246 22.47 -28.35 1.78
CA GLY A 246 23.92 -28.18 1.87
C GLY A 246 24.55 -28.46 0.50
N PRO A 247 25.75 -27.91 0.21
CA PRO A 247 26.41 -28.17 -1.06
C PRO A 247 26.80 -29.65 -1.14
N SER A 248 26.21 -30.37 -2.10
CA SER A 248 26.65 -31.70 -2.49
C SER A 248 27.97 -31.58 -3.24
N MET A 249 29.08 -31.77 -2.52
CA MET A 249 30.37 -32.13 -3.09
C MET A 249 30.28 -33.58 -3.54
N ASP A 250 30.19 -33.80 -4.84
CA ASP A 250 30.20 -35.14 -5.42
C ASP A 250 31.67 -35.59 -5.57
N HIS A 251 32.10 -36.47 -4.67
CA HIS A 251 33.32 -37.26 -4.84
C HIS A 251 32.98 -38.48 -5.70
N GLY A 252 33.28 -38.39 -6.99
CA GLY A 252 33.19 -39.52 -7.90
C GLY A 252 34.14 -40.65 -7.47
N PRO A 253 33.68 -41.92 -7.45
CA PRO A 253 34.57 -43.04 -7.18
C PRO A 253 35.40 -43.37 -8.42
N THR A 254 36.72 -43.37 -8.23
CA THR A 254 37.74 -43.88 -9.15
C THR A 254 37.51 -45.37 -9.40
N LEU A 255 37.09 -45.73 -10.62
CA LEU A 255 37.12 -47.11 -11.09
C LEU A 255 38.50 -47.40 -11.69
N ALA A 256 39.30 -48.17 -10.95
CA ALA A 256 40.47 -48.84 -11.47
C ALA A 256 40.04 -50.18 -12.10
N HIS A 257 40.30 -50.35 -13.40
CA HIS A 257 40.59 -51.66 -13.98
C HIS A 257 41.64 -51.51 -15.09
N HIS A 258 42.73 -52.25 -14.91
CA HIS A 258 43.70 -52.69 -15.92
C HIS A 258 43.05 -52.99 -17.28
N GLY A 259 43.67 -52.82 -18.44
CA GLY A 259 45.07 -52.61 -18.80
C GLY A 259 45.21 -52.98 -20.30
N LEU A 260 46.37 -52.70 -20.88
CA LEU A 260 47.03 -53.38 -22.02
C LEU A 260 47.77 -52.37 -22.92
N SER A 261 49.08 -52.64 -23.01
CA SER A 261 50.12 -52.17 -23.94
C SER A 261 50.85 -50.90 -23.57
#